data_AF-A0A533S8L2-F1
#
_entry.id   AF-A0A533S8L2-F1
#
_cell.length_a   1.000
_cell.length_b   1.000
_cell.length_c   1.000
_cell.angle_alpha   90.00
_cell.angle_beta   90.00
_cell.angle_gamma   90.00
#
_symmetry.space_group_name_H-M   'P 1'
#
loop_
_entity.id
_entity.type
_entity.pdbx_description
1 polymer ?
#
loop_
_entity_poly.entity_id
_entity_poly.type
_entity_poly.pdbx_seq_one_letter_code
_entity_poly.pdbx_strand_id
1 'polypeptide(L)' 'MKITPIGEYYAWYCEWCDSRNLTLWTRFEKSQVSCGVCHNAYPLSEQSHALKERALSRVI' A
#
# COMPACT_ATOMS: atom_id res chain seq x y z
N MET A 1 -1.82 1.94 -8.75
CA MET A 1 -1.49 2.81 -7.59
C MET A 1 0.02 2.91 -7.43
N LYS A 2 0.57 4.12 -7.32
CA LYS A 2 2.02 4.31 -7.04
C LYS A 2 2.25 4.30 -5.53
N ILE A 3 3.01 3.32 -5.04
CA ILE A 3 3.29 3.10 -3.62
C ILE A 3 4.76 3.42 -3.34
N THR A 4 5.02 4.22 -2.31
CA THR A 4 6.36 4.59 -1.86
C THR A 4 6.56 4.15 -0.41
N PRO A 5 7.57 3.32 -0.09
CA PRO A 5 7.89 2.96 1.28
C PRO A 5 8.44 4.16 2.06
N ILE A 6 7.94 4.36 3.27
CA ILE A 6 8.36 5.39 4.23
C ILE A 6 8.43 4.75 5.62
N GLY A 7 9.60 4.19 5.97
CA GLY A 7 9.76 3.41 7.20
C GLY A 7 8.77 2.24 7.26
N GLU A 8 7.98 2.17 8.32
CA GLU A 8 6.94 1.15 8.55
C GLU A 8 5.62 1.42 7.79
N TYR A 9 5.57 2.47 6.97
CA TYR A 9 4.38 2.85 6.22
C TYR A 9 4.63 2.82 4.73
N TYR A 10 3.55 2.67 3.98
CA TYR A 10 3.47 2.93 2.56
C TYR A 10 2.66 4.21 2.34
N ALA A 11 3.27 5.18 1.66
CA ALA A 11 2.57 6.33 1.11
C ALA A 11 2.07 6.01 -0.29
N TRP A 12 0.81 6.34 -0.56
CA TRP A 12 0.18 6.09 -1.85
C TRP A 12 -0.87 7.16 -2.14
N TYR A 13 -1.16 7.37 -3.42
CA TYR A 13 -2.19 8.29 -3.87
C TYR A 13 -3.43 7.51 -4.30
N CYS A 14 -4.59 7.98 -3.85
CA CYS A 14 -5.86 7.38 -4.22
C CYS A 14 -6.20 7.70 -5.68
N GLU A 15 -6.50 6.68 -6.50
CA GLU A 15 -6.83 6.84 -7.92
C GLU A 15 -8.22 7.47 -8.15
N TRP A 16 -9.06 7.54 -7.12
CA TRP A 16 -10.42 8.10 -7.24
C TRP A 16 -10.55 9.56 -6.78
N CYS A 17 -9.69 10.02 -5.87
CA CYS A 17 -9.79 11.37 -5.30
C CYS A 17 -8.45 12.08 -5.10
N ASP A 18 -7.36 11.52 -5.62
CA ASP A 18 -5.99 12.04 -5.55
C ASP A 18 -5.48 12.34 -4.14
N SER A 19 -6.18 11.87 -3.11
CA SER A 19 -5.78 12.07 -1.73
C SER A 19 -4.54 11.23 -1.42
N ARG A 20 -3.61 11.83 -0.69
CA ARG A 20 -2.44 11.13 -0.17
C ARG A 20 -2.84 10.31 1.05
N ASN A 21 -2.57 9.02 0.99
CA ASN A 21 -2.85 8.06 2.04
C ASN A 21 -1.53 7.51 2.59
N LEU A 22 -1.56 7.18 3.89
CA LEU A 22 -0.47 6.54 4.60
C LEU A 22 -1.01 5.28 5.27
N THR A 23 -0.41 4.12 5.01
CA THR A 23 -0.92 2.86 5.52
C THR A 23 0.24 1.96 5.96
N LEU A 24 0.11 1.33 7.12
CA LEU A 24 1.12 0.40 7.65
C LEU A 24 1.37 -0.74 6.65
N TRP A 25 2.63 -1.16 6.51
CA TRP A 25 2.99 -2.28 5.63
C TRP A 25 2.22 -3.55 5.98
N THR A 26 2.01 -3.83 7.27
CA THR A 26 1.24 -4.99 7.76
C THR A 26 -0.21 -5.00 7.29
N ARG A 27 -0.82 -3.84 7.02
CA ARG A 27 -2.18 -3.76 6.46
C ARG A 27 -2.18 -4.02 4.96
N PHE A 28 -1.13 -3.58 4.27
CA PHE A 28 -0.91 -3.92 2.87
C PHE A 28 -0.73 -5.42 2.67
N GLU A 29 0.00 -6.11 3.56
CA GLU A 29 0.15 -7.57 3.50
C GLU A 29 -1.15 -8.34 3.73
N LYS A 30 -2.06 -7.77 4.52
CA LYS A 30 -3.41 -8.33 4.74
C LYS A 30 -4.38 -8.01 3.60
N SER A 31 -3.91 -7.40 2.51
CA SER A 31 -4.70 -7.07 1.31
C SER A 31 -5.97 -6.25 1.57
N GLN A 32 -6.01 -5.46 2.66
CA GLN A 32 -7.14 -4.59 2.98
C GLN A 32 -6.65 -3.16 3.16
N VAL A 33 -6.66 -2.41 2.07
CA VAL A 33 -6.31 -0.98 2.08
C VAL A 33 -7.46 -0.19 1.47
N SER A 34 -7.92 0.83 2.19
CA SER A 34 -8.94 1.76 1.75
C SER A 34 -8.47 3.19 1.89
N CYS A 35 -9.01 4.07 1.06
CA CYS A 35 -8.73 5.49 1.13
C CYS A 35 -9.37 6.09 2.39
N GLY A 36 -8.62 6.87 3.15
CA GLY A 36 -9.13 7.57 4.34
C GLY A 36 -10.09 8.73 4.02
N VAL A 37 -10.18 9.14 2.74
CA VAL A 37 -11.01 10.28 2.30
C VAL A 37 -12.27 9.80 1.57
N CYS A 38 -12.12 9.05 0.48
CA CYS A 38 -13.25 8.60 -0.33
C CYS A 38 -13.75 7.20 0.04
N HIS A 39 -13.13 6.55 1.03
CA HIS A 39 -13.49 5.22 1.54
C HIS A 39 -13.51 4.06 0.54
N ASN A 40 -13.15 4.29 -0.72
CA ASN A 40 -12.98 3.23 -1.72
C ASN A 40 -11.87 2.27 -1.27
N ALA A 41 -12.17 0.97 -1.35
CA ALA A 41 -11.26 -0.10 -1.01
C ALA A 41 -10.54 -0.61 -2.26
N TYR A 42 -9.26 -0.95 -2.12
CA TYR A 42 -8.48 -1.61 -3.17
C TYR A 42 -8.53 -3.12 -2.97
N PRO A 43 -9.12 -3.89 -3.90
CA PRO A 43 -9.02 -5.35 -3.87
C PRO A 43 -7.62 -5.76 -4.29
N LEU A 44 -6.73 -6.01 -3.32
CA LEU A 44 -5.37 -6.48 -3.59
C LEU A 44 -5.34 -8.02 -3.65
N SER A 45 -6.02 -8.61 -4.64
CA SER A 45 -6.01 -10.07 -4.85
C SER A 45 -4.78 -10.58 -5.61
N GLU A 46 -4.01 -9.73 -6.30
CA GLU A 46 -2.90 -10.19 -7.17
C GLU A 46 -1.56 -9.44 -7.01
N GLN A 47 -1.49 -8.35 -6.23
CA GLN A 47 -0.26 -7.54 -6.10
C GLN A 47 0.66 -7.93 -4.93
N SER A 48 0.30 -8.96 -4.16
CA SER A 48 1.02 -9.42 -2.96
C SER A 48 2.39 -10.02 -3.25
N HIS A 49 2.68 -10.46 -4.48
CA HIS A 49 3.99 -11.01 -4.84
C HIS A 49 5.07 -9.92 -5.02
N ALA A 50 4.75 -8.80 -5.69
CA ALA A 50 5.75 -7.78 -6.03
C ALA A 50 6.19 -6.91 -4.83
N LEU A 51 5.32 -6.72 -3.83
CA LEU A 51 5.65 -5.98 -2.60
C LEU A 51 6.52 -6.79 -1.65
N LYS A 52 6.35 -8.12 -1.62
CA LYS A 52 7.10 -9.04 -0.74
C LYS A 52 8.58 -9.09 -1.11
N GLU A 53 8.91 -9.11 -2.40
CA GLU A 53 10.29 -9.12 -2.89
C GLU A 53 11.06 -7.83 -2.59
N ARG A 54 10.38 -6.67 -2.58
CA ARG A 54 11.01 -5.37 -2.30
C ARG A 54 11.26 -5.11 -0.82
N ALA A 55 10.43 -5.65 0.07
CA ALA A 55 10.65 -5.56 1.51
C ALA A 55 11.82 -6.45 1.98
N LEU A 56 11.99 -7.63 1.38
CA LEU A 56 13.08 -8.56 1.70
C LEU A 56 14.45 -8.13 1.14
N SER A 57 14.49 -7.37 0.05
CA SER A 57 15.76 -6.87 -0.54
C SER A 57 16.47 -5.78 0.26
N ARG A 58 15.92 -5.34 1.40
CA ARG A 58 16.56 -4.38 2.32
C ARG A 58 17.23 -5.04 3.53
N VAL A 59 17.29 -6.37 3.59
CA VAL A 59 17.81 -7.14 4.75
C VAL A 59 19.14 -7.88 4.43
N ILE A 60 19.83 -7.56 3.34
CA ILE A 60 21.15 -8.12 3.02
C ILE A 60 22.19 -7.01 2.96
#